data_AF-A0A8B8N928-F1
#
_entry.id   AF-A0A8B8N928-F1
#
_cell.length_a   1.000
_cell.length_b   1.000
_cell.length_c   1.000
_cell.angle_alpha   90.00
_cell.angle_beta   90.00
_cell.angle_gamma   90.00
#
_symmetry.space_group_name_H-M   'P 1'
#
loop_
_entity.id
_entity.type
_entity.pdbx_description
1 polymer ?
#
loop_
_entity_poly.entity_id
_entity_poly.type
_entity_poly.pdbx_seq_one_letter_code
_entity_poly.pdbx_strand_id
1 'polypeptide(L)'
;AQQNVDFERVDAHIHQLKGSSSSIGAKRVTNACIAFRDFCRARNHIECLRCLQQLKEEFLLVKNELETLFELENQIVAAGGSIPKVQRRF
;
A
#
# COMPACT_ATOMS: atom_id res chain seq x y z
N ALA A 1 -25.84 -3.00 -17.00
CA ALA A 1 -25.56 -1.57 -17.14
C ALA A 1 -24.06 -1.37 -17.00
N GLN A 2 -23.39 -0.81 -18.02
CA GLN A 2 -21.97 -0.47 -17.95
C GLN A 2 -21.82 0.72 -16.99
N GLN A 3 -21.23 0.52 -15.82
CA GLN A 3 -20.88 1.65 -14.96
C GLN A 3 -19.83 2.48 -15.71
N ASN A 4 -20.14 3.76 -15.94
CA ASN A 4 -19.22 4.68 -16.58
C ASN A 4 -18.13 5.03 -15.56
N VAL A 5 -17.00 4.32 -15.60
CA VAL A 5 -15.88 4.55 -14.68
C VAL A 5 -15.12 5.80 -15.12
N ASP A 6 -15.01 6.76 -14.22
CA ASP A 6 -14.15 7.93 -14.35
C ASP A 6 -12.69 7.53 -14.08
N PHE A 7 -12.01 7.09 -15.13
CA PHE A 7 -10.61 6.64 -15.05
C PHE A 7 -9.64 7.77 -14.68
N GLU A 8 -9.96 9.03 -14.97
CA GLU A 8 -9.12 10.17 -14.60
C GLU A 8 -9.13 10.37 -13.09
N ARG A 9 -10.31 10.33 -12.49
CA ARG A 9 -10.46 10.39 -11.03
C ARG A 9 -9.81 9.20 -10.34
N VAL A 10 -9.93 8.00 -10.91
CA VAL A 10 -9.25 6.81 -10.37
C VAL A 10 -7.72 6.96 -10.46
N ASP A 11 -7.16 7.37 -11.60
CA ASP A 11 -5.70 7.57 -11.73
C ASP A 11 -5.17 8.59 -10.72
N ALA A 12 -5.91 9.68 -10.49
CA ALA A 12 -5.54 10.70 -9.51
C ALA A 12 -5.45 10.13 -8.08
N HIS A 13 -6.44 9.32 -7.67
CA HIS A 13 -6.42 8.66 -6.36
C HIS A 13 -5.26 7.65 -6.23
N ILE A 14 -5.02 6.85 -7.27
CA ILE A 14 -3.90 5.89 -7.25
C ILE A 14 -2.55 6.62 -7.25
N HIS A 15 -2.43 7.75 -7.95
CA HIS A 15 -1.22 8.57 -7.92
C HIS A 15 -0.93 9.11 -6.52
N GLN A 16 -1.93 9.64 -5.82
CA GLN A 16 -1.79 10.08 -4.43
C GLN A 16 -1.38 8.92 -3.52
N LEU A 17 -2.03 7.77 -3.64
CA LEU A 17 -1.71 6.59 -2.83
C LEU A 17 -0.29 6.06 -3.11
N LYS A 18 0.19 6.13 -4.35
CA LYS A 18 1.59 5.83 -4.70
C LYS A 18 2.56 6.73 -3.94
N GLY A 19 2.26 8.03 -3.87
CA GLY A 19 3.07 9.01 -3.13
C GLY A 19 3.11 8.69 -1.63
N SER A 20 1.93 8.50 -1.02
CA SER A 20 1.82 8.20 0.41
C SER A 20 2.51 6.88 0.78
N SER A 21 2.27 5.81 0.03
CA SER A 21 2.92 4.50 0.27
C SER A 21 4.44 4.55 0.12
N SER A 22 4.95 5.29 -0.89
CA SER A 22 6.38 5.49 -1.07
C SER A 22 7.02 6.23 0.10
N SER A 23 6.32 7.20 0.70
CA SER A 23 6.87 8.03 1.79
C SER A 23 7.15 7.24 3.09
N ILE A 24 6.42 6.14 3.31
CA ILE A 24 6.58 5.25 4.47
C ILE A 24 7.34 3.96 4.14
N GLY A 25 7.84 3.83 2.91
CA GLY A 25 8.56 2.63 2.47
C GLY A 25 7.69 1.40 2.20
N ALA A 26 6.37 1.55 2.03
CA ALA A 26 5.45 0.47 1.67
C ALA A 26 5.61 0.07 0.19
N LYS A 27 6.73 -0.60 -0.12
CA LYS A 27 7.19 -0.88 -1.49
C LYS A 27 6.19 -1.69 -2.32
N ARG A 28 5.56 -2.70 -1.72
CA ARG A 28 4.60 -3.57 -2.45
C ARG A 28 3.34 -2.80 -2.86
N VAL A 29 2.79 -1.99 -1.95
CA VAL A 29 1.69 -1.05 -2.25
C VAL A 29 2.10 -0.06 -3.34
N THR A 30 3.30 0.52 -3.24
CA THR A 30 3.83 1.45 -4.25
C THR A 30 3.88 0.80 -5.64
N ASN A 31 4.37 -0.43 -5.73
CA ASN A 31 4.44 -1.18 -6.99
C ASN A 31 3.05 -1.53 -7.53
N ALA A 32 2.11 -1.93 -6.68
CA ALA A 32 0.73 -2.18 -7.08
C ALA A 32 0.06 -0.92 -7.63
N CYS A 33 0.31 0.25 -7.01
CA CYS A 33 -0.15 1.53 -7.55
C CYS A 33 0.45 1.82 -8.94
N ILE A 34 1.74 1.55 -9.16
CA ILE A 34 2.37 1.75 -10.48
C ILE A 34 1.65 0.91 -11.54
N ALA A 35 1.47 -0.39 -11.29
CA ALA A 35 0.79 -1.30 -12.23
C ALA A 35 -0.67 -0.89 -12.49
N PHE A 36 -1.40 -0.50 -11.46
CA PHE A 36 -2.79 -0.05 -11.61
C PHE A 36 -2.89 1.16 -12.54
N ARG A 37 -2.01 2.17 -12.38
CA ARG A 37 -2.05 3.37 -13.23
C ARG A 37 -1.89 3.08 -14.72
N ASP A 38 -1.09 2.07 -15.08
CA ASP A 38 -0.94 1.66 -16.48
C ASP A 38 -2.26 1.15 -17.06
N PHE A 39 -3.03 0.39 -16.27
CA PHE A 39 -4.37 -0.07 -16.67
C PHE A 39 -5.45 1.02 -16.62
N CYS A 40 -5.34 2.01 -15.72
CA CYS A 40 -6.21 3.19 -15.73
C CYS A 40 -6.06 3.96 -17.05
N ARG A 41 -4.82 4.18 -17.49
CA ARG A 41 -4.49 4.87 -18.75
C ARG A 41 -4.96 4.09 -19.97
N ALA A 42 -4.84 2.77 -19.92
CA ALA A 42 -5.37 1.88 -20.95
C ALA A 42 -6.92 1.76 -20.92
N ARG A 43 -7.59 2.38 -19.94
CA ARG A 43 -9.04 2.29 -19.69
C ARG A 43 -9.53 0.85 -19.61
N ASN A 44 -8.68 -0.06 -19.13
CA ASN A 44 -8.99 -1.48 -19.03
C ASN A 44 -9.68 -1.75 -17.70
N HIS A 45 -11.01 -1.78 -17.73
CA HIS A 45 -11.86 -1.95 -16.54
C HIS A 45 -11.58 -3.26 -15.78
N ILE A 46 -11.43 -4.37 -16.50
CA ILE A 46 -11.24 -5.70 -15.89
C ILE A 46 -9.90 -5.73 -15.14
N GLU A 47 -8.84 -5.23 -15.77
CA GLU A 47 -7.51 -5.19 -15.15
C GLU A 47 -7.45 -4.16 -14.01
N CYS A 48 -8.13 -3.02 -14.12
CA CYS A 48 -8.26 -2.07 -13.01
C CYS A 48 -8.91 -2.70 -11.77
N LEU A 49 -9.95 -3.51 -11.94
CA LEU A 49 -10.57 -4.23 -10.82
C LEU A 49 -9.62 -5.26 -10.21
N ARG A 50 -8.88 -5.99 -11.04
CA ARG A 50 -7.86 -6.94 -10.56
C ARG A 50 -6.75 -6.23 -9.77
N CYS A 51 -6.27 -5.11 -10.29
CA CYS A 51 -5.28 -4.29 -9.61
C CYS A 51 -5.82 -3.67 -8.31
N LEU A 52 -7.09 -3.28 -8.26
CA LEU A 52 -7.71 -2.78 -7.03
C LEU A 52 -7.75 -3.85 -5.94
N GLN A 53 -8.11 -5.08 -6.31
CA GLN A 53 -8.09 -6.21 -5.39
C GLN A 53 -6.68 -6.49 -4.86
N GLN A 54 -5.69 -6.55 -5.75
CA GLN A 54 -4.29 -6.74 -5.36
C GLN A 54 -3.79 -5.60 -4.47
N LEU A 55 -4.08 -4.35 -4.82
CA LEU A 55 -3.70 -3.17 -4.04
C LEU A 55 -4.29 -3.21 -2.62
N LYS A 56 -5.54 -3.66 -2.48
CA LYS A 56 -6.18 -3.85 -1.18
C LYS A 56 -5.48 -4.92 -0.35
N GLU A 57 -5.12 -6.05 -0.95
CA GLU A 57 -4.39 -7.13 -0.27
C GLU A 57 -3.02 -6.66 0.21
N GLU A 58 -2.27 -5.97 -0.65
CA GLU A 58 -0.96 -5.40 -0.30
C GLU A 58 -1.05 -4.36 0.81
N PHE A 59 -2.10 -3.52 0.78
CA PHE A 59 -2.37 -2.54 1.82
C PHE A 59 -2.69 -3.21 3.17
N LEU A 60 -3.58 -4.20 3.16
CA LEU A 60 -3.96 -4.92 4.39
C LEU A 60 -2.78 -5.68 4.98
N LEU A 61 -1.92 -6.27 4.14
CA LEU A 61 -0.75 -6.96 4.61
C LEU A 61 0.21 -6.02 5.35
N VAL A 62 0.63 -4.92 4.72
CA VAL A 62 1.55 -3.98 5.38
C VAL A 62 0.92 -3.34 6.62
N LYS A 63 -0.40 -3.10 6.61
CA LYS A 63 -1.13 -2.62 7.78
C LYS A 63 -1.00 -3.61 8.94
N ASN A 64 -1.32 -4.88 8.72
CA ASN A 64 -1.28 -5.91 9.76
C ASN A 64 0.14 -6.14 10.28
N GLU A 65 1.15 -6.10 9.40
CA GLU A 65 2.56 -6.20 9.78
C GLU A 65 2.99 -5.02 10.67
N LEU A 66 2.57 -3.79 10.33
CA LEU A 66 2.86 -2.60 11.13
C LEU A 66 2.12 -2.61 12.47
N GLU A 67 0.84 -3.00 12.50
CA GLU A 67 0.08 -3.16 13.74
C GLU A 67 0.76 -4.17 14.67
N THR A 68 1.17 -5.33 14.14
CA THR A 68 1.91 -6.35 14.88
C THR A 68 3.24 -5.81 15.41
N LEU A 69 3.98 -5.06 14.58
CA LEU A 69 5.25 -4.44 14.99
C LEU A 69 5.04 -3.47 16.16
N PHE A 70 4.06 -2.57 16.07
CA PHE A 70 3.78 -1.60 17.13
C PHE A 70 3.27 -2.26 18.41
N GLU A 71 2.47 -3.34 18.30
CA GLU A 71 2.07 -4.14 19.46
C GLU A 71 3.27 -4.73 20.19
N LEU A 72 4.24 -5.29 19.45
CA LEU A 72 5.48 -5.83 20.03
C LEU A 72 6.34 -4.73 20.64
N GLU A 73 6.48 -3.58 19.98
CA GLU A 73 7.21 -2.43 20.53
C GLU A 73 6.59 -1.97 21.86
N ASN A 74 5.27 -1.83 21.90
CA ASN A 74 4.56 -1.46 23.12
C ASN A 74 4.75 -2.49 24.25
N GLN A 75 4.74 -3.78 23.95
CA GLN A 75 5.00 -4.84 24.93
C GLN A 75 6.43 -4.78 25.49
N ILE A 76 7.43 -4.55 24.63
CA ILE A 76 8.84 -4.41 25.05
C ILE A 76 8.98 -3.21 26.02
N VAL A 77 8.42 -2.06 25.65
CA VAL A 77 8.48 -0.84 26.47
C VAL A 77 7.74 -1.04 27.79
N ALA A 78 6.55 -1.65 27.78
CA ALA A 78 5.77 -1.94 28.98
C ALA A 78 6.49 -2.89 29.95
N ALA A 79 7.31 -3.81 29.43
CA ALA A 79 8.17 -4.69 30.23
C ALA A 79 9.47 -4.02 30.73
N GLY A 80 9.69 -2.72 30.44
CA GLY A 80 10.89 -1.98 30.82
C GLY A 80 12.09 -2.17 29.88
N GLY A 81 11.87 -2.78 28.71
CA GLY A 81 12.89 -2.95 27.67
C GLY A 81 13.05 -1.71 26.78
N SER A 82 14.03 -1.76 25.87
CA SER A 82 14.28 -0.73 24.86
C SER A 82 14.15 -1.29 23.45
N ILE A 83 13.54 -0.55 22.53
CA ILE A 83 13.39 -0.97 21.13
C ILE A 83 14.77 -1.02 20.44
N PRO A 84 15.19 -2.16 19.90
CA PRO A 84 16.48 -2.27 19.23
C PRO A 84 16.47 -1.49 17.91
N LYS A 85 17.53 -0.73 17.65
CA LYS A 85 17.73 -0.08 16.34
C LYS A 85 18.16 -1.12 15.33
N VAL A 86 17.35 -1.32 14.29
CA VAL A 86 17.71 -2.21 13.18
C VAL A 86 18.83 -1.54 12.35
N GLN A 87 20.06 -2.03 12.50
CA GLN A 87 21.17 -1.64 11.64
C GLN A 87 20.93 -2.21 10.23
N ARG A 88 20.68 -1.35 9.25
CA ARG A 88 20.66 -1.79 7.85
C ARG A 88 22.08 -2.20 7.44
N ARG A 89 22.31 -3.50 7.26
CA ARG A 89 23.51 -4.01 6.56
C ARG A 89 23.29 -3.72 5.08
N PHE A 90 23.91 -2.67 4.59
CA PHE A 90 24.01 -2.37 3.16
C PHE A 90 25.20 -3.13 2.57
#